data_AF-A0A350PC54-F1
#
_entry.id   AF-A0A350PC54-F1
#
_cell.length_a   1.000
_cell.length_b   1.000
_cell.length_c   1.000
_cell.angle_alpha   90.00
_cell.angle_beta   90.00
_cell.angle_gamma   90.00
#
_symmetry.space_group_name_H-M   'P 1'
#
loop_
_entity.id
_entity.type
_entity.pdbx_description
1 polymer ?
#
loop_
_entity_poly.entity_id
_entity_poly.type
_entity_poly.pdbx_seq_one_letter_code
_entity_poly.pdbx_strand_id
1 'polypeptide(L)'
;MGMKVAAVSVMCQDERVFEAMANAGTPCPIDGKIGDEAKQAWDDPENEYRRPDTQQSGVMNLDQDTKTTLIGGGIVLVLLAVLLL
;
A
#
# COMPACT_ATOMS: atom_id res chain seq x y z
N MET A 1 -11.08 -22.83 -19.02
CA MET A 1 -10.33 -22.66 -17.75
C MET A 1 -10.74 -21.40 -16.95
N GLY A 2 -11.73 -20.61 -17.37
CA GLY A 2 -12.04 -19.30 -16.75
C GLY A 2 -12.68 -19.33 -15.35
N MET A 3 -13.49 -20.35 -15.00
CA MET A 3 -14.22 -20.32 -13.72
C MET A 3 -13.32 -20.43 -12.48
N LYS A 4 -12.17 -21.11 -12.57
CA LYS A 4 -11.24 -21.24 -11.43
C LYS A 4 -10.48 -19.95 -11.16
N VAL A 5 -10.12 -19.24 -12.23
CA VAL A 5 -9.39 -17.96 -12.16
C VAL A 5 -10.26 -16.87 -11.55
N ALA A 6 -11.57 -16.87 -11.87
CA ALA A 6 -12.54 -15.96 -11.28
C ALA A 6 -12.72 -16.14 -9.76
N ALA A 7 -12.66 -17.38 -9.26
CA ALA A 7 -12.74 -17.63 -7.82
C ALA A 7 -11.52 -17.10 -7.07
N VAL A 8 -10.33 -17.26 -7.66
CA VAL A 8 -9.08 -16.76 -7.07
C VAL A 8 -9.02 -15.23 -7.11
N SER A 9 -9.49 -14.58 -8.19
CA SER A 9 -9.53 -13.11 -8.26
C SER A 9 -10.46 -12.49 -7.21
N VAL A 10 -11.52 -13.20 -6.80
CA VAL A 10 -12.37 -12.75 -5.67
C VAL A 10 -11.61 -12.84 -4.34
N MET A 11 -10.80 -13.89 -4.13
CA MET A 11 -9.98 -14.04 -2.92
C MET A 11 -8.86 -13.01 -2.84
N CYS A 12 -8.33 -12.58 -3.98
CA CYS A 12 -7.31 -11.54 -4.08
C CYS A 12 -7.81 -10.13 -3.70
N GLN A 13 -9.09 -9.95 -3.35
CA GLN A 13 -9.56 -8.70 -2.74
C GLN A 13 -9.12 -8.56 -1.28
N ASP A 14 -8.69 -9.66 -0.63
CA ASP A 14 -8.08 -9.62 0.70
C ASP A 14 -6.57 -9.37 0.55
N GLU A 15 -6.09 -8.29 1.15
CA GLU A 15 -4.68 -7.89 1.17
C GLU A 15 -3.75 -9.02 1.62
N ARG A 16 -4.14 -9.79 2.64
CA ARG A 16 -3.32 -10.88 3.18
C ARG A 16 -3.16 -12.00 2.18
N VAL A 17 -4.22 -12.29 1.42
CA VAL A 17 -4.20 -13.29 0.36
C VAL A 17 -3.33 -12.78 -0.79
N PHE A 18 -3.50 -11.53 -1.18
CA PHE A 18 -2.73 -10.90 -2.24
C PHE A 18 -1.22 -10.93 -1.94
N GLU A 19 -0.83 -10.51 -0.73
CA GLU A 19 0.57 -10.50 -0.29
C GLU A 19 1.13 -11.92 -0.15
N ALA A 20 0.38 -12.85 0.45
CA ALA A 20 0.80 -14.25 0.58
C ALA A 20 1.01 -14.91 -0.80
N MET A 21 0.11 -14.64 -1.75
CA MET A 21 0.21 -15.15 -3.12
C MET A 21 1.37 -14.52 -3.88
N ALA A 22 1.62 -13.22 -3.72
CA ALA A 22 2.79 -12.54 -4.30
C ALA A 22 4.11 -13.12 -3.75
N ASN A 23 4.19 -13.35 -2.43
CA ASN A 23 5.34 -13.97 -1.77
C ASN A 23 5.54 -15.43 -2.19
N ALA A 24 4.46 -16.16 -2.46
CA ALA A 24 4.51 -17.54 -2.97
C ALA A 24 4.91 -17.63 -4.47
N GLY A 25 5.12 -16.50 -5.15
CA GLY A 25 5.46 -16.47 -6.57
C GLY A 25 4.27 -16.77 -7.50
N THR A 26 3.05 -16.76 -6.97
CA THR A 26 1.81 -16.95 -7.74
C THR A 26 1.00 -15.66 -7.71
N PRO A 27 1.36 -14.63 -8.50
CA PRO A 27 0.67 -13.33 -8.46
C PRO A 27 -0.82 -13.47 -8.80
N CYS A 28 -1.63 -12.63 -8.17
CA CYS A 28 -3.07 -12.64 -8.30
C CYS A 28 -3.54 -12.39 -9.75
N PRO A 29 -4.57 -13.09 -10.26
CA PRO A 29 -5.07 -12.86 -11.61
C PRO A 29 -5.75 -11.48 -11.76
N ILE A 30 -5.54 -10.83 -12.90
CA ILE A 30 -6.16 -9.53 -13.24
C ILE A 30 -6.59 -9.54 -14.71
N ASP A 31 -7.86 -9.27 -14.99
CA ASP A 31 -8.42 -9.17 -16.36
C ASP A 31 -8.03 -10.35 -17.30
N GLY A 32 -7.94 -11.57 -16.74
CA GLY A 32 -7.58 -12.77 -17.47
C GLY A 32 -6.07 -13.02 -17.62
N LYS A 33 -5.22 -12.09 -17.17
CA LYS A 33 -3.75 -12.25 -17.07
C LYS A 33 -3.39 -13.06 -15.84
N ILE A 34 -2.39 -13.94 -15.95
CA ILE A 34 -1.92 -14.85 -14.89
C ILE A 34 -0.39 -14.89 -14.91
N GLY A 35 0.24 -15.14 -13.77
CA GLY A 35 1.70 -15.31 -13.69
C GLY A 35 2.43 -14.00 -13.96
N ASP A 36 3.49 -14.03 -14.75
CA ASP A 36 4.33 -12.85 -15.01
C ASP A 36 3.54 -11.70 -15.66
N GLU A 37 2.57 -12.01 -16.52
CA GLU A 37 1.70 -11.01 -17.15
C GLU A 37 0.79 -10.32 -16.12
N ALA A 38 0.34 -11.06 -15.11
CA ALA A 38 -0.43 -10.49 -14.01
C ALA A 38 0.46 -9.62 -13.13
N LYS A 39 1.69 -10.06 -12.84
CA LYS A 39 2.66 -9.27 -12.08
C LYS A 39 2.94 -7.92 -12.77
N GLN A 40 3.22 -7.94 -14.07
CA GLN A 40 3.43 -6.70 -14.84
C GLN A 40 2.19 -5.80 -14.83
N ALA A 41 0.99 -6.38 -14.96
CA ALA A 41 -0.24 -5.60 -14.88
C ALA A 41 -0.48 -5.01 -13.48
N TRP A 42 -0.06 -5.69 -12.41
CA TRP A 42 -0.11 -5.17 -11.04
C TRP A 42 0.98 -4.15 -10.72
N ASP A 43 2.09 -4.18 -11.45
CA ASP A 43 3.19 -3.21 -11.33
C ASP A 43 2.94 -1.97 -12.22
N ASP A 44 1.87 -1.99 -13.02
CA ASP A 44 1.42 -0.85 -13.83
C ASP A 44 0.78 0.22 -12.93
N PRO A 45 1.25 1.48 -12.97
CA PRO A 45 0.66 2.57 -12.19
C PRO A 45 -0.84 2.79 -12.50
N GLU A 46 -1.30 2.43 -13.70
CA GLU A 46 -2.73 2.50 -14.03
C GLU A 46 -3.57 1.55 -13.17
N ASN A 47 -3.01 0.47 -12.63
CA ASN A 47 -3.74 -0.52 -11.82
C ASN A 47 -3.46 -0.41 -10.32
N GLU A 48 -2.67 0.58 -9.89
CA GLU A 48 -2.33 0.81 -8.48
C GLU A 48 -3.58 1.00 -7.60
N TYR A 49 -4.64 1.61 -8.14
CA TYR A 49 -5.91 1.81 -7.42
C TYR A 49 -6.67 0.51 -7.14
N ARG A 50 -6.38 -0.57 -7.87
CA ARG A 50 -7.00 -1.89 -7.67
C ARG A 50 -6.19 -2.76 -6.71
N ARG A 51 -4.96 -2.37 -6.38
CA ARG A 51 -4.07 -3.15 -5.52
C ARG A 51 -4.58 -3.09 -4.08
N PRO A 52 -4.91 -4.24 -3.45
CA PRO A 52 -5.40 -4.27 -2.08
C PRO A 52 -4.29 -3.96 -1.06
N ASP A 53 -3.01 -4.13 -1.41
CA ASP A 53 -1.83 -3.87 -0.58
C ASP A 53 -1.41 -2.39 -0.53
N THR A 54 -1.70 -1.61 -1.57
CA THR A 54 -1.38 -0.18 -1.59
C THR A 54 -2.41 0.66 -0.83
N GLN A 55 -3.63 0.14 -0.65
CA GLN A 55 -4.75 0.85 -0.01
C GLN A 55 -4.50 1.19 1.47
N GLN A 56 -3.59 0.48 2.17
CA GLN A 56 -3.25 0.77 3.57
C GLN A 56 -2.03 1.69 3.76
N SER A 57 -1.37 2.11 2.69
CA SER A 57 -0.22 3.02 2.75
C SER A 57 -0.58 4.50 3.02
N GLY A 58 -1.84 4.77 3.41
CA GLY A 58 -2.30 6.09 3.86
C GLY A 58 -1.88 6.45 5.29
N VAL A 59 -1.25 5.54 6.04
CA VAL A 59 -0.64 5.89 7.32
C VAL A 59 0.86 5.86 7.13
N MET A 60 1.43 7.05 6.92
CA MET A 60 2.82 7.31 7.25
C MET A 60 3.13 6.56 8.55
N ASN A 61 3.97 5.53 8.45
CA ASN A 61 4.69 4.96 9.57
C ASN A 61 5.74 6.00 9.99
N LEU A 62 5.27 7.20 10.32
CA LEU A 62 6.03 8.18 11.05
C LEU A 62 6.03 7.60 12.47
N ASP A 63 7.17 7.03 12.84
CA ASP A 63 7.50 6.66 14.21
C ASP A 63 6.82 7.62 15.20
N GLN A 64 6.18 7.09 16.24
CA GLN A 64 5.49 7.90 17.24
C GLN A 64 6.42 8.97 17.85
N ASP A 65 7.73 8.70 17.85
CA ASP A 65 8.78 9.64 18.24
C ASP A 65 8.93 10.83 17.28
N THR A 66 8.76 10.63 15.96
CA THR A 66 8.84 11.71 14.98
C THR A 66 7.59 12.58 15.01
N LYS A 67 6.39 12.02 15.23
CA LYS A 67 5.16 12.82 15.43
C LYS A 67 5.27 13.70 16.69
N THR A 68 5.77 13.14 17.78
CA THR A 68 5.96 13.86 19.05
C THR A 68 7.02 14.95 18.93
N THR A 69 8.13 14.67 18.23
CA THR A 69 9.20 15.65 17.99
C THR A 69 8.76 16.77 17.06
N LEU A 70 7.95 16.48 16.02
CA LEU A 70 7.46 17.49 15.09
C LEU A 70 6.48 18.45 15.78
N ILE A 71 5.55 17.91 16.58
CA ILE A 71 4.56 18.70 17.34
C ILE A 71 5.26 19.51 18.44
N GLY A 72 6.18 18.90 19.20
CA GLY A 72 6.94 19.58 20.25
C GLY A 72 7.91 20.63 19.71
N GLY A 73 8.60 20.33 18.60
CA GLY A 73 9.54 21.24 17.96
C GLY A 73 8.88 22.47 17.34
N GLY A 74 7.67 22.32 16.80
CA GLY A 74 6.90 23.45 16.27
C GLY A 74 6.54 24.47 17.34
N ILE A 75 6.12 24.03 18.53
CA ILE A 75 5.76 24.92 19.64
C ILE A 75 7.00 25.68 20.14
N VAL A 76 8.13 25.00 20.31
CA VAL A 76 9.38 25.62 20.77
C VAL A 76 9.90 26.65 19.76
N LEU A 77 9.87 26.34 18.45
CA LEU A 77 10.28 27.28 17.41
C LEU A 77 9.38 28.51 17.35
N VAL A 78 8.06 28.34 17.51
CA VAL A 78 7.12 29.47 17.54
C VAL A 78 7.36 30.33 18.78
N LEU A 79 7.53 29.72 19.95
CA LEU A 79 7.85 30.44 21.19
C LEU A 79 9.17 31.23 21.07
N LEU A 80 10.19 30.62 20.47
CA LEU A 80 11.50 31.24 20.26
C LEU A 80 11.43 32.37 19.23
N ALA A 81 10.65 32.20 18.16
CA ALA A 81 10.40 33.26 17.18
C ALA A 81 9.63 34.44 17.77
N VAL A 82 8.65 34.20 18.65
CA VAL A 82 7.92 35.26 19.37
C VAL A 82 8.84 35.99 20.36
N LEU A 83 9.80 35.32 20.98
CA LEU A 83 10.77 35.94 21.89
C LEU A 83 11.87 36.74 21.15
N LEU A 84 12.12 36.46 19.87
CA LEU A 84 13.10 37.18 19.04
C LEU A 84 12.49 38.34 18.22
N LEU A 85 11.16 38.52 18.26
CA LEU A 85 10.42 39.60 17.59
C LEU A 85 10.16 40.74 18.59
#